data_AF-A0A2N4YUV7-F1
#
_entry.id   AF-A0A2N4YUV7-F1
#
_cell.length_a   1.000
_cell.length_b   1.000
_cell.length_c   1.000
_cell.angle_alpha   90.00
_cell.angle_beta   90.00
_cell.angle_gamma   90.00
#
_symmetry.space_group_name_H-M   'P 1'
#
loop_
_entity.id
_entity.type
_entity.pdbx_description
1 polymer ?
#
loop_
_entity_poly.entity_id
_entity_poly.type
_entity_poly.pdbx_seq_one_letter_code
_entity_poly.pdbx_strand_id
1 'polypeptide(L)'
;MKTLLIIDAGLGQARAYMAKTLLGAAAPKAHLELIDNPNDAELVIVLGAALPTDSALNGKQVYLGDINRAVAHPELFLSEAKGHATPYAAPAAAAVPAATGGPKRIVAVTACPTGVAHTFMAAEAIETEAKKRGWWVKVETRGSVGAGNAITPEEVAEADLVIVAADIEVDLAKFAGKPMY
;
A
#
# COMPACT_ATOMS: atom_id res chain seq x y z
N MET A 1 -9.72 -20.32 18.34
CA MET A 1 -8.70 -19.70 17.46
C MET A 1 -9.33 -18.48 16.81
N LYS A 2 -8.78 -17.30 17.13
CA LYS A 2 -9.28 -16.03 16.60
C LYS A 2 -8.90 -15.87 15.14
N THR A 3 -9.89 -15.57 14.30
CA THR A 3 -9.76 -15.64 12.85
C THR A 3 -10.24 -14.37 12.20
N LEU A 4 -9.38 -13.74 11.41
CA LEU A 4 -9.74 -12.58 10.59
C LEU A 4 -10.13 -13.04 9.19
N LEU A 5 -11.25 -12.54 8.68
CA LEU A 5 -11.66 -12.75 7.30
C LEU A 5 -11.38 -11.48 6.48
N ILE A 6 -10.52 -11.58 5.48
CA ILE A 6 -10.24 -10.52 4.52
C ILE A 6 -10.84 -10.94 3.18
N ILE A 7 -11.68 -10.09 2.60
CA ILE A 7 -12.30 -10.34 1.29
C ILE A 7 -11.85 -9.25 0.33
N ASP A 8 -11.27 -9.67 -0.79
CA ASP A 8 -10.80 -8.76 -1.83
C ASP A 8 -11.97 -7.94 -2.42
N ALA A 9 -11.77 -6.63 -2.55
CA ALA A 9 -12.79 -5.70 -3.03
C ALA A 9 -13.22 -5.96 -4.49
N GLY A 10 -12.36 -6.59 -5.30
CA GLY A 10 -12.61 -6.98 -6.68
C GLY A 10 -13.59 -8.15 -6.83
N LEU A 11 -13.95 -8.85 -5.75
CA LEU A 11 -14.87 -10.00 -5.80
C LEU A 11 -16.36 -9.60 -5.91
N GLY A 12 -16.67 -8.30 -5.77
CA GLY A 12 -18.02 -7.78 -5.85
C GLY A 12 -18.83 -7.98 -4.55
N GLN A 13 -19.68 -7.00 -4.24
CA GLN A 13 -20.34 -6.87 -2.94
C GLN A 13 -21.27 -8.06 -2.59
N ALA A 14 -22.00 -8.59 -3.58
CA ALA A 14 -22.94 -9.69 -3.35
C ALA A 14 -22.23 -11.00 -2.95
N ARG A 15 -21.13 -11.33 -3.65
CA ARG A 15 -20.35 -12.54 -3.35
C ARG A 15 -19.62 -12.40 -2.01
N ALA A 16 -19.05 -11.23 -1.75
CA ALA A 16 -18.40 -10.94 -0.48
C ALA A 16 -19.37 -11.10 0.71
N TYR A 17 -20.59 -10.56 0.59
CA TYR A 17 -21.62 -10.70 1.61
C TYR A 17 -22.03 -12.16 1.84
N MET A 18 -22.24 -12.92 0.76
CA MET A 18 -22.55 -14.35 0.85
C MET A 18 -21.43 -15.14 1.53
N ALA A 19 -20.19 -14.93 1.12
CA ALA A 19 -19.04 -15.61 1.72
C ALA A 19 -18.91 -15.29 3.21
N LYS A 20 -19.03 -14.01 3.60
CA LYS A 20 -19.01 -13.60 5.02
C LYS A 20 -20.13 -14.27 5.83
N THR A 21 -21.35 -14.29 5.29
CA THR A 21 -22.51 -14.88 5.96
C THR A 21 -22.36 -16.39 6.15
N LEU A 22 -21.96 -17.11 5.09
CA LEU A 22 -21.83 -18.57 5.13
C LEU A 22 -20.65 -19.03 5.98
N LEU A 23 -19.50 -18.36 5.86
CA LEU A 23 -18.33 -18.66 6.70
C LEU A 23 -18.60 -18.28 8.16
N GLY A 24 -19.32 -17.19 8.43
CA GLY A 24 -19.75 -16.82 9.78
C GLY A 24 -20.66 -17.86 10.43
N ALA A 25 -21.59 -18.43 9.67
CA ALA A 25 -22.44 -19.51 10.16
C ALA A 25 -21.68 -20.84 10.39
N ALA A 26 -20.63 -21.10 9.59
CA ALA A 26 -19.82 -22.31 9.70
C ALA A 26 -18.69 -22.22 10.73
N ALA A 27 -18.22 -21.01 11.08
CA ALA A 27 -17.09 -20.78 11.96
C ALA A 27 -17.23 -21.42 13.36
N PRO A 28 -18.38 -21.34 14.07
CA PRO A 28 -18.54 -21.97 15.37
C PRO A 28 -18.39 -23.50 15.31
N LYS A 29 -18.92 -24.14 14.25
CA LYS A 29 -18.80 -25.59 14.05
C LYS A 29 -17.37 -26.02 13.77
N ALA A 30 -16.62 -25.16 13.09
CA ALA A 30 -15.21 -25.35 12.85
C ALA A 30 -14.34 -24.97 14.06
N HIS A 31 -14.88 -24.58 15.22
CA HIS A 31 -14.12 -24.04 16.37
C HIS A 31 -13.24 -22.83 16.01
N LEU A 32 -13.79 -21.92 15.20
CA LEU A 32 -13.19 -20.65 14.82
C LEU A 32 -14.05 -19.52 15.37
N GLU A 33 -13.39 -18.47 15.84
CA GLU A 33 -14.06 -17.23 16.24
C GLU A 33 -13.69 -16.15 15.22
N LEU A 34 -14.67 -15.66 14.46
CA LEU A 34 -14.44 -14.58 13.52
C LEU A 34 -14.37 -13.26 14.26
N ILE A 35 -13.28 -12.54 14.05
CA ILE A 35 -13.04 -11.22 14.63
C ILE A 35 -12.76 -10.20 13.52
N ASP A 36 -13.05 -8.93 13.79
CA ASP A 36 -12.76 -7.83 12.87
C ASP A 36 -11.43 -7.13 13.18
N ASN A 37 -10.84 -7.37 14.35
CA ASN A 37 -9.57 -6.76 14.75
C ASN A 37 -8.36 -7.59 14.26
N PRO A 38 -7.53 -7.08 13.34
CA PRO A 38 -6.38 -7.82 12.84
C PRO A 38 -5.33 -8.14 13.90
N ASN A 39 -5.18 -7.30 14.94
CA ASN A 39 -4.14 -7.48 15.96
C ASN A 39 -4.35 -8.75 16.79
N ASP A 40 -5.60 -9.10 17.07
CA ASP A 40 -5.96 -10.26 17.89
C ASP A 40 -6.07 -11.56 17.09
N ALA A 41 -5.89 -11.51 15.76
CA ALA A 41 -6.06 -12.67 14.90
C ALA A 41 -4.85 -13.62 14.96
N GLU A 42 -5.10 -14.91 15.13
CA GLU A 42 -4.11 -15.98 15.05
C GLU A 42 -4.05 -16.55 13.62
N LEU A 43 -5.24 -16.69 13.01
CA LEU A 43 -5.46 -17.15 11.65
C LEU A 43 -6.08 -16.01 10.82
N VAL A 44 -5.66 -15.89 9.58
CA VAL A 44 -6.20 -14.93 8.63
C VAL A 44 -6.58 -15.68 7.36
N ILE A 45 -7.82 -15.54 6.95
CA ILE A 45 -8.36 -16.14 5.74
C ILE A 45 -8.55 -15.03 4.74
N VAL A 46 -7.82 -15.10 3.62
CA VAL A 46 -7.92 -14.15 2.52
C VAL A 46 -8.73 -14.80 1.40
N LEU A 47 -9.87 -14.22 1.06
CA LEU A 47 -10.65 -14.58 -0.12
C LEU A 47 -10.27 -13.63 -1.25
N GLY A 48 -9.57 -14.14 -2.26
CA GLY A 48 -9.07 -13.31 -3.35
C GLY A 48 -8.09 -14.03 -4.26
N ALA A 49 -7.54 -13.30 -5.23
CA ALA A 49 -6.53 -13.82 -6.16
C ALA A 49 -5.09 -13.71 -5.61
N ALA A 50 -4.86 -12.80 -4.66
CA ALA A 50 -3.54 -12.53 -4.09
C ALA A 50 -3.63 -12.25 -2.59
N LEU A 51 -2.50 -12.45 -1.89
CA LEU A 51 -2.36 -12.07 -0.49
C LEU A 51 -2.20 -10.55 -0.36
N PRO A 52 -2.82 -9.90 0.64
CA PRO A 52 -2.74 -8.46 0.85
C PRO A 52 -1.35 -8.07 1.36
N THR A 53 -0.75 -7.00 0.82
CA THR A 53 0.56 -6.48 1.25
C THR A 53 0.47 -5.71 2.58
N ASP A 54 -0.01 -6.36 3.63
CA ASP A 54 -0.19 -5.77 4.95
C ASP A 54 0.81 -6.36 5.95
N SER A 55 1.72 -5.52 6.45
CA SER A 55 2.70 -5.88 7.46
C SER A 55 2.10 -6.26 8.81
N ALA A 56 0.85 -5.87 9.09
CA ALA A 56 0.13 -6.25 10.32
C ALA A 56 -0.15 -7.76 10.38
N LEU A 57 -0.08 -8.46 9.25
CA LEU A 57 -0.27 -9.91 9.16
C LEU A 57 1.03 -10.70 9.37
N ASN A 58 2.18 -10.04 9.54
CA ASN A 58 3.47 -10.70 9.70
C ASN A 58 3.48 -11.65 10.91
N GLY A 59 3.92 -12.88 10.68
CA GLY A 59 3.98 -13.94 11.70
C GLY A 59 2.64 -14.60 12.02
N LYS A 60 1.52 -14.13 11.43
CA LYS A 60 0.21 -14.79 11.55
C LYS A 60 0.09 -15.92 10.55
N GLN A 61 -0.77 -16.89 10.85
CA GLN A 61 -1.09 -17.96 9.91
C GLN A 61 -2.05 -17.41 8.87
N VAL A 62 -1.67 -17.44 7.59
CA VAL A 62 -2.51 -16.91 6.51
C VAL A 62 -2.83 -18.01 5.52
N TYR A 63 -4.09 -18.06 5.11
CA TYR A 63 -4.59 -18.95 4.06
C TYR A 63 -5.24 -18.13 2.95
N LEU A 64 -4.75 -18.29 1.72
CA LEU A 64 -5.38 -17.74 0.52
C LEU A 64 -6.36 -18.77 -0.04
N GLY A 65 -7.64 -18.39 -0.14
CA GLY A 65 -8.70 -19.27 -0.56
C GLY A 65 -9.59 -18.69 -1.66
N ASP A 66 -10.18 -19.58 -2.45
CA ASP A 66 -11.14 -19.22 -3.49
C ASP A 66 -12.54 -18.98 -2.91
N ILE A 67 -13.18 -17.89 -3.35
CA ILE A 67 -14.50 -17.50 -2.85
C ILE A 67 -15.62 -18.47 -3.27
N ASN A 68 -15.54 -19.09 -4.45
CA ASN A 68 -16.57 -20.02 -4.89
C ASN A 68 -16.56 -21.27 -4.00
N ARG A 69 -15.37 -21.72 -3.62
CA ARG A 69 -15.22 -22.83 -2.66
C ARG A 69 -15.72 -22.47 -1.26
N ALA A 70 -15.42 -21.25 -0.79
CA ALA A 70 -15.91 -20.75 0.49
C ALA A 70 -17.45 -20.69 0.55
N VAL A 71 -18.11 -20.35 -0.57
CA VAL A 71 -19.58 -20.30 -0.68
C VAL A 71 -20.18 -21.70 -0.86
N ALA A 72 -19.59 -22.55 -1.69
CA ALA A 72 -20.11 -23.89 -1.98
C ALA A 72 -19.94 -24.87 -0.81
N HIS A 73 -18.80 -24.80 -0.12
CA HIS A 73 -18.41 -25.76 0.92
C HIS A 73 -17.73 -25.07 2.12
N PRO A 74 -18.46 -24.23 2.89
CA PRO A 74 -17.87 -23.39 3.93
C PRO A 74 -17.19 -24.18 5.07
N GLU A 75 -17.77 -25.30 5.51
CA GLU A 75 -17.21 -26.10 6.62
C GLU A 75 -15.88 -26.78 6.24
N LEU A 76 -15.82 -27.35 5.03
CA LEU A 76 -14.59 -27.95 4.48
C LEU A 76 -13.52 -26.87 4.26
N PHE A 77 -13.92 -25.74 3.70
CA PHE A 77 -13.01 -24.62 3.45
C PHE A 77 -12.35 -24.11 4.73
N LEU A 78 -13.11 -23.97 5.82
CA LEU A 78 -12.56 -23.55 7.12
C LEU A 78 -11.60 -24.59 7.73
N SER A 79 -11.88 -25.88 7.49
CA SER A 79 -11.02 -26.98 7.95
C SER A 79 -9.69 -27.00 7.18
N GLU A 80 -9.75 -26.77 5.86
CA GLU A 80 -8.56 -26.62 5.01
C GLU A 80 -7.74 -25.39 5.41
N ALA A 81 -8.40 -24.26 5.65
CA ALA A 81 -7.74 -23.04 6.08
C ALA A 81 -6.94 -23.26 7.38
N LYS A 82 -7.44 -24.07 8.31
CA LYS A 82 -6.69 -24.44 9.52
C LYS A 82 -5.47 -25.32 9.24
N GLY A 83 -5.60 -26.31 8.36
CA GLY A 83 -4.56 -27.29 8.10
C GLY A 83 -3.46 -26.80 7.15
N HIS A 84 -3.80 -25.87 6.26
CA HIS A 84 -2.94 -25.42 5.15
C HIS A 84 -2.54 -23.95 5.27
N ALA A 85 -2.89 -23.27 6.37
CA ALA A 85 -2.38 -21.93 6.60
C ALA A 85 -0.85 -21.97 6.74
N THR A 86 -0.21 -20.99 6.14
CA THR A 86 1.24 -20.82 6.17
C THR A 86 1.59 -19.56 6.94
N PRO A 87 2.72 -19.54 7.67
CA PRO A 87 3.18 -18.33 8.32
C PRO A 87 3.41 -17.26 7.27
N TYR A 88 2.75 -16.12 7.45
CA TYR A 88 2.81 -15.04 6.52
C TYR A 88 4.00 -14.14 6.81
N ALA A 89 4.80 -13.94 5.78
CA ALA A 89 5.66 -12.79 5.67
C ALA A 89 5.05 -11.92 4.57
N ALA A 90 4.69 -10.70 4.91
CA ALA A 90 4.37 -9.69 3.93
C ALA A 90 5.49 -9.72 2.88
N PRO A 91 5.17 -9.83 1.58
CA PRO A 91 6.15 -9.55 0.55
C PRO A 91 6.73 -8.20 0.94
N ALA A 92 7.99 -8.16 1.36
CA ALA A 92 8.64 -6.94 1.81
C ALA A 92 8.41 -5.95 0.69
N ALA A 93 7.48 -5.00 0.89
CA ALA A 93 6.78 -4.29 -0.17
C ALA A 93 7.80 -3.82 -1.18
N ALA A 94 7.96 -4.59 -2.30
CA ALA A 94 9.23 -4.79 -3.00
C ALA A 94 10.23 -3.76 -2.52
N ALA A 95 10.94 -4.05 -1.42
CA ALA A 95 11.83 -3.07 -0.82
C ALA A 95 12.68 -2.63 -1.99
N VAL A 96 12.43 -1.42 -2.49
CA VAL A 96 13.21 -0.85 -3.58
C VAL A 96 14.61 -1.06 -3.04
N PRO A 97 15.47 -1.82 -3.76
CA PRO A 97 16.72 -2.28 -3.19
C PRO A 97 17.31 -1.05 -2.54
N ALA A 98 17.53 -1.11 -1.23
CA ALA A 98 18.14 -0.02 -0.50
C ALA A 98 19.46 0.15 -1.21
N ALA A 99 19.50 1.11 -2.14
CA ALA A 99 20.65 1.34 -2.98
C ALA A 99 21.73 1.64 -1.96
N THR A 100 22.74 0.79 -1.94
CA THR A 100 23.96 0.91 -1.13
C THR A 100 24.73 2.16 -1.53
N GLY A 101 24.14 3.31 -1.23
CA GLY A 101 24.65 4.66 -1.38
C GLY A 101 24.05 5.47 -0.23
N GLY A 102 24.80 6.46 0.26
CA GLY A 102 24.41 7.28 1.42
C GLY A 102 23.06 8.00 1.27
N PRO A 103 22.69 8.87 2.22
CA PRO A 103 21.41 9.58 2.17
C PRO A 103 21.24 10.27 0.83
N LYS A 104 20.19 9.88 0.08
CA LYS A 104 19.91 10.47 -1.22
C LYS A 104 19.36 11.88 -1.06
N ARG A 105 19.68 12.75 -2.00
CA ARG A 105 19.11 14.09 -2.11
C ARG A 105 18.15 14.13 -3.28
N ILE A 106 16.89 14.39 -2.98
CA ILE A 106 15.82 14.41 -3.98
C ILE A 106 15.26 15.82 -4.07
N VAL A 107 15.00 16.29 -5.27
CA VAL A 107 14.17 17.47 -5.49
C VAL A 107 12.91 17.04 -6.23
N ALA A 108 11.76 17.65 -5.92
CA ALA A 108 10.51 17.28 -6.55
C ALA A 108 9.70 18.51 -6.96
N VAL A 109 8.96 18.41 -8.06
CA VAL A 109 7.98 19.39 -8.50
C VAL A 109 6.62 18.74 -8.48
N THR A 110 5.68 19.34 -7.75
CA THR A 110 4.27 18.92 -7.75
C THR A 110 3.42 19.98 -8.43
N ALA A 111 2.53 19.60 -9.35
CA ALA A 111 1.66 20.56 -10.01
C ALA A 111 0.29 19.98 -10.37
N CYS A 112 -0.79 20.70 -10.04
CA CYS A 112 -2.15 20.31 -10.39
C CYS A 112 -2.92 21.55 -10.91
N PRO A 113 -3.65 21.45 -12.04
CA PRO A 113 -4.38 22.59 -12.60
C PRO A 113 -5.59 22.98 -11.73
N THR A 114 -6.19 22.02 -11.04
CA THR A 114 -7.45 22.17 -10.31
C THR A 114 -7.22 22.58 -8.85
N GLY A 115 -6.48 23.67 -8.65
CA GLY A 115 -6.23 24.24 -7.32
C GLY A 115 -5.04 23.61 -6.58
N VAL A 116 -4.95 23.89 -5.27
CA VAL A 116 -3.74 23.61 -4.47
C VAL A 116 -3.78 22.29 -3.69
N ALA A 117 -4.95 21.65 -3.58
CA ALA A 117 -5.14 20.49 -2.71
C ALA A 117 -4.25 19.31 -3.11
N HIS A 118 -4.37 18.81 -4.35
CA HIS A 118 -3.55 17.69 -4.83
C HIS A 118 -2.07 18.04 -4.90
N THR A 119 -1.72 19.28 -5.23
CA THR A 119 -0.33 19.76 -5.20
C THR A 119 0.28 19.60 -3.81
N PHE A 120 -0.40 20.05 -2.75
CA PHE A 120 0.10 19.91 -1.39
C PHE A 120 0.03 18.47 -0.87
N MET A 121 -1.01 17.72 -1.19
CA MET A 121 -1.11 16.31 -0.81
C MET A 121 0.02 15.48 -1.43
N ALA A 122 0.35 15.73 -2.70
CA ALA A 122 1.48 15.08 -3.36
C ALA A 122 2.80 15.48 -2.72
N ALA A 123 2.98 16.76 -2.39
CA ALA A 123 4.19 17.25 -1.74
C ALA A 123 4.39 16.63 -0.36
N GLU A 124 3.35 16.59 0.47
CA GLU A 124 3.38 15.97 1.79
C GLU A 124 3.66 14.47 1.72
N ALA A 125 3.06 13.76 0.76
CA ALA A 125 3.31 12.34 0.55
C ALA A 125 4.78 12.07 0.18
N ILE A 126 5.35 12.87 -0.73
CA ILE A 126 6.77 12.78 -1.13
C ILE A 126 7.68 13.06 0.06
N GLU A 127 7.42 14.14 0.82
CA GLU A 127 8.19 14.49 2.01
C GLU A 127 8.17 13.41 3.08
N THR A 128 6.98 12.87 3.34
CA THR A 128 6.77 11.83 4.34
C THR A 128 7.54 10.56 3.97
N GLU A 129 7.50 10.16 2.70
CA GLU A 129 8.19 8.97 2.23
C GLU A 129 9.73 9.16 2.21
N ALA A 130 10.22 10.32 1.82
CA ALA A 130 11.65 10.64 1.89
C ALA A 130 12.16 10.63 3.34
N LYS A 131 11.41 11.22 4.28
CA LYS A 131 11.73 11.20 5.71
C LYS A 131 11.79 9.78 6.26
N LYS A 132 10.83 8.91 5.91
CA LYS A 132 10.84 7.48 6.29
C LYS A 132 12.10 6.75 5.81
N ARG A 133 12.65 7.16 4.67
CA ARG A 133 13.85 6.58 4.05
C ARG A 133 15.16 7.23 4.53
N GLY A 134 15.08 8.29 5.35
CA GLY A 134 16.25 9.06 5.75
C GLY A 134 16.89 9.86 4.62
N TRP A 135 16.11 10.23 3.60
CA TRP A 135 16.56 11.03 2.47
C TRP A 135 16.31 12.51 2.71
N TRP A 136 17.18 13.36 2.17
CA TRP A 136 16.91 14.78 2.08
C TRP A 136 15.99 15.02 0.89
N VAL A 137 14.93 15.80 1.09
CA VAL A 137 14.03 16.17 0.00
C VAL A 137 13.62 17.63 0.09
N LYS A 138 13.44 18.25 -1.06
CA LYS A 138 12.75 19.52 -1.22
C LYS A 138 11.70 19.43 -2.31
N VAL A 139 10.48 19.85 -2.00
CA VAL A 139 9.37 19.84 -2.96
C VAL A 139 8.95 21.26 -3.31
N GLU A 140 9.08 21.62 -4.59
CA GLU A 140 8.50 22.84 -5.16
C GLU A 140 7.05 22.57 -5.56
N THR A 141 6.15 23.40 -5.05
CA THR A 141 4.73 23.31 -5.36
C THR A 141 4.38 24.31 -6.46
N ARG A 142 3.61 23.88 -7.46
CA ARG A 142 3.08 24.76 -8.51
C ARG A 142 1.58 24.59 -8.60
N GLY A 143 0.85 25.69 -8.57
CA GLY A 143 -0.61 25.66 -8.70
C GLY A 143 -1.15 27.00 -9.14
N SER A 144 -2.46 27.18 -9.01
CA SER A 144 -3.14 28.43 -9.37
C SER A 144 -2.65 29.67 -8.61
N VAL A 145 -2.02 29.46 -7.44
CA VAL A 145 -1.45 30.53 -6.59
C VAL A 145 0.02 30.84 -6.91
N GLY A 146 0.61 30.17 -7.90
CA GLY A 146 2.02 30.32 -8.29
C GLY A 146 2.92 29.21 -7.74
N ALA A 147 4.24 29.46 -7.77
CA ALA A 147 5.26 28.54 -7.30
C ALA A 147 5.60 28.79 -5.81
N GLY A 148 5.55 27.74 -5.00
CA GLY A 148 5.98 27.73 -3.60
C GLY A 148 7.21 26.86 -3.40
N ASN A 149 8.03 27.21 -2.40
CA ASN A 149 9.24 26.47 -2.02
C ASN A 149 10.19 26.19 -3.20
N ALA A 150 10.47 27.23 -3.99
CA ALA A 150 11.26 27.13 -5.21
C ALA A 150 12.62 26.45 -4.97
N ILE A 151 12.94 25.49 -5.83
CA ILE A 151 14.22 24.77 -5.80
C ILE A 151 15.29 25.64 -6.44
N THR A 152 16.41 25.82 -5.72
CA THR A 152 17.56 26.60 -6.15
C THR A 152 18.49 25.79 -7.05
N PRO A 153 19.32 26.43 -7.89
CA PRO A 153 20.27 25.73 -8.74
C PRO A 153 21.24 24.83 -7.96
N GLU A 154 21.65 25.24 -6.76
CA GLU A 154 22.54 24.48 -5.88
C GLU A 154 21.87 23.17 -5.43
N GLU A 155 20.60 23.25 -5.06
CA GLU A 155 19.82 22.08 -4.66
C GLU A 155 19.60 21.11 -5.82
N VAL A 156 19.44 21.62 -7.05
CA VAL A 156 19.42 20.76 -8.25
C VAL A 156 20.78 20.11 -8.47
N ALA A 157 21.87 20.87 -8.36
CA ALA A 157 23.22 20.36 -8.55
C ALA A 157 23.56 19.23 -7.56
N GLU A 158 23.10 19.34 -6.31
CA GLU A 158 23.27 18.35 -5.25
C GLU A 158 22.27 17.19 -5.31
N ALA A 159 21.19 17.29 -6.10
CA ALA A 159 20.18 16.26 -6.19
C ALA A 159 20.66 15.03 -6.98
N ASP A 160 20.36 13.84 -6.48
CA ASP A 160 20.57 12.55 -7.14
C ASP A 160 19.43 12.21 -8.11
N LEU A 161 18.22 12.71 -7.82
CA LEU A 161 16.99 12.42 -8.56
C LEU A 161 16.05 13.61 -8.51
N VAL A 162 15.34 13.83 -9.62
CA VAL A 162 14.24 14.80 -9.73
C VAL A 162 12.92 14.02 -9.89
N ILE A 163 11.92 14.32 -9.07
CA ILE A 163 10.57 13.75 -9.19
C ILE A 163 9.63 14.81 -9.76
N VAL A 164 8.88 14.49 -10.81
CA VAL A 164 7.93 15.40 -11.45
C VAL A 164 6.53 14.81 -11.35
N ALA A 165 5.78 15.24 -10.33
CA ALA A 165 4.38 14.88 -10.11
C ALA A 165 3.47 16.02 -10.61
N ALA A 166 3.32 16.14 -11.93
CA ALA A 166 2.64 17.27 -12.55
C ALA A 166 1.54 16.84 -13.54
N ASP A 167 0.33 17.38 -13.35
CA ASP A 167 -0.81 17.27 -14.28
C ASP A 167 -0.86 18.46 -15.28
N ILE A 168 0.14 19.34 -15.25
CA ILE A 168 0.32 20.47 -16.16
C ILE A 168 1.76 20.53 -16.67
N GLU A 169 1.98 21.24 -17.78
CA GLU A 169 3.32 21.54 -18.24
C GLU A 169 4.09 22.37 -17.20
N VAL A 170 5.30 21.91 -16.90
CA VAL A 170 6.23 22.57 -15.98
C VAL A 170 7.56 22.79 -16.68
N ASP A 171 8.14 23.98 -16.53
CA ASP A 171 9.51 24.22 -16.98
C ASP A 171 10.50 23.37 -16.17
N LEU A 172 11.11 22.40 -16.86
CA LEU A 172 12.09 21.47 -16.32
C LEU A 172 13.53 21.80 -16.76
N ALA A 173 13.76 22.89 -17.50
CA ALA A 173 15.08 23.22 -18.05
C ALA A 173 16.16 23.29 -16.97
N LYS A 174 15.81 23.78 -15.77
CA LYS A 174 16.72 23.84 -14.63
C LYS A 174 17.18 22.47 -14.10
N PHE A 175 16.49 21.39 -14.44
CA PHE A 175 16.82 20.01 -14.05
C PHE A 175 17.58 19.23 -15.14
N ALA A 176 17.93 19.87 -16.26
CA ALA A 176 18.57 19.20 -17.38
C ALA A 176 19.84 18.43 -16.95
N GLY A 177 19.96 17.18 -17.42
CA GLY A 177 21.08 16.29 -17.09
C GLY A 177 20.92 15.51 -15.78
N LYS A 178 19.86 15.75 -14.99
CA LYS A 178 19.52 14.92 -13.83
C LYS A 178 18.60 13.77 -14.23
N PRO A 179 18.71 12.59 -13.58
CA PRO A 179 17.69 11.55 -13.69
C PRO A 179 16.33 12.11 -13.24
N MET A 180 15.28 11.84 -14.01
CA MET A 180 13.91 12.30 -13.75
C MET A 180 12.95 11.12 -13.70
N TYR A 181 11.95 11.20 -12.82
CA TYR A 181 10.80 10.30 -12.76
C TYR A 181 9.50 11.10 -12.83
#